data_AF-A0A6V7YD71-F1
#
_entry.id   AF-A0A6V7YD71-F1
#
_cell.length_a   1.000
_cell.length_b   1.000
_cell.length_c   1.000
_cell.angle_alpha   90.00
_cell.angle_beta   90.00
_cell.angle_gamma   90.00
#
_symmetry.space_group_name_H-M   'P 1'
#
loop_
_entity.id
_entity.type
_entity.pdbx_description
1 polymer ?
#
loop_
_entity_poly.entity_id
_entity_poly.type
_entity_poly.pdbx_seq_one_letter_code
_entity_poly.pdbx_strand_id
1 'polypeptide(L)' 'MPRPNLGRCSQLVRQFCKNNQLPYMEDDFFTGYFASLKLLHKVSKQAIKINKSSN' A
#
# COMPACT_ATOMS: atom_id res chain seq x y z
N MET A 1 0.37 20.55 -5.83
CA MET A 1 0.18 20.38 -7.29
C MET A 1 -1.31 20.22 -7.58
N PRO A 2 -1.86 20.81 -8.65
CA PRO A 2 -3.23 20.53 -9.09
C PRO A 2 -3.38 19.03 -9.36
N ARG A 3 -4.44 18.41 -8.79
CA ARG A 3 -4.72 16.97 -8.93
C ARG A 3 -4.66 16.42 -10.38
N PRO A 4 -5.08 17.17 -11.42
CA PRO A 4 -4.98 16.71 -12.80
C PRO A 4 -3.56 16.37 -13.26
N ASN A 5 -2.55 17.06 -12.72
CA ASN A 5 -1.16 16.87 -13.12
C ASN A 5 -0.45 15.80 -12.28
N LEU A 6 -1.10 15.27 -11.23
CA LEU A 6 -0.49 14.33 -10.30
C LEU A 6 -0.01 13.06 -11.00
N GLY A 7 -0.80 12.52 -11.94
CA GLY A 7 -0.42 11.32 -12.70
C GLY A 7 0.78 11.52 -13.63
N ARG A 8 0.95 12.72 -14.19
CA ARG A 8 2.12 13.05 -15.02
C ARG A 8 3.36 13.29 -14.17
N CYS A 9 3.20 13.96 -13.04
CA CYS A 9 4.31 14.23 -12.12
C CYS A 9 4.80 12.96 -11.42
N SER A 10 3.92 12.05 -11.00
CA SER A 10 4.33 10.80 -10.34
C SER A 10 5.20 9.92 -11.24
N GLN A 11 4.90 9.86 -12.54
CA GLN A 11 5.72 9.14 -13.53
C GLN A 11 7.13 9.73 -13.64
N LEU A 12 7.24 11.06 -13.72
CA LEU A 12 8.55 11.75 -13.79
C LEU A 12 9.37 11.51 -12.51
N VAL A 13 8.74 11.58 -11.33
CA VAL A 13 9.41 11.32 -10.06
C VAL A 13 9.84 9.86 -9.96
N ARG A 14 8.99 8.90 -10.39
CA ARG A 14 9.34 7.48 -10.39
C ARG A 14 10.53 7.18 -11.31
N GLN A 15 10.59 7.81 -12.50
CA GLN A 15 11.74 7.71 -13.40
C GLN A 15 13.00 8.32 -12.79
N PHE A 16 12.89 9.50 -12.18
CA PHE A 16 13.99 10.15 -11.48
C PHE A 16 14.53 9.27 -10.35
N CYS A 17 13.65 8.72 -9.51
CA CYS A 17 14.04 7.81 -8.43
C CYS A 17 14.75 6.55 -8.99
N LYS A 18 14.23 5.96 -10.07
CA LYS A 18 14.85 4.80 -10.72
C LYS A 18 16.26 5.10 -11.23
N ASN A 19 16.46 6.26 -11.87
CA ASN A 19 17.76 6.64 -12.44
C ASN A 19 18.80 6.96 -11.36
N ASN A 20 18.37 7.49 -10.22
CA ASN A 20 19.23 7.86 -9.10
C ASN A 20 19.35 6.76 -8.04
N GLN A 21 18.81 5.57 -8.29
CA GLN A 21 18.79 4.45 -7.33
C GLN A 21 18.15 4.83 -5.98
N LEU A 22 17.19 5.76 -6.01
CA LEU A 22 16.43 6.19 -4.84
C LEU A 22 15.19 5.32 -4.65
N PRO A 23 14.86 4.92 -3.41
CA PRO A 23 13.63 4.20 -3.13
C PRO A 23 12.42 5.13 -3.35
N TYR A 24 11.56 4.77 -4.30
CA TYR A 24 10.29 5.45 -4.51
C TYR A 24 9.27 4.93 -3.49
N MET A 25 8.85 5.79 -2.55
CA MET A 25 8.00 5.39 -1.40
C MET A 25 6.50 5.59 -1.64
N GLU A 26 6.08 6.00 -2.84
CA GLU A 26 4.67 6.06 -3.19
C GLU A 26 4.19 4.71 -3.74
N ASP A 27 3.32 4.07 -2.96
CA ASP A 27 2.57 2.89 -3.40
C ASP A 27 1.39 3.30 -4.28
N ASP A 28 1.12 2.51 -5.32
CA ASP A 28 -0.07 2.69 -6.15
C ASP A 28 -1.35 2.48 -5.31
N PHE A 29 -2.45 3.15 -5.65
CA PHE A 29 -3.72 3.06 -4.92
C PHE A 29 -4.17 1.62 -4.65
N PHE A 30 -4.07 0.76 -5.67
CA PHE A 30 -4.41 -0.65 -5.55
C PHE A 30 -3.49 -1.40 -4.58
N THR A 31 -2.20 -1.06 -4.54
CA THR A 31 -1.24 -1.66 -3.60
C THR A 31 -1.65 -1.40 -2.16
N GLY A 32 -1.99 -0.15 -1.82
CA GLY A 32 -2.50 0.19 -0.49
C GLY A 32 -3.84 -0.49 -0.16
N TYR A 33 -4.73 -0.57 -1.14
CA TYR A 33 -6.02 -1.25 -0.99
C TYR A 33 -5.84 -2.75 -0.69
N PHE A 34 -5.03 -3.46 -1.47
CA PHE A 34 -4.75 -4.87 -1.26
C PHE A 34 -4.03 -5.14 0.07
N ALA A 35 -3.10 -4.27 0.47
CA ALA A 35 -2.44 -4.36 1.77
C ALA A 35 -3.45 -4.27 2.93
N SER A 36 -4.42 -3.36 2.80
CA SER A 36 -5.49 -3.17 3.79
C SER A 36 -6.39 -4.41 3.90
N LEU A 37 -6.81 -4.99 2.77
CA LEU A 37 -7.58 -6.24 2.74
C LEU A 37 -6.81 -7.41 3.37
N LYS A 38 -5.52 -7.52 3.07
CA LYS A 38 -4.65 -8.56 3.64
C LYS A 38 -4.52 -8.41 5.16
N LEU A 39 -4.42 -7.18 5.65
CA LEU A 39 -4.39 -6.89 7.09
C LEU A 39 -5.71 -7.31 7.75
N LEU A 40 -6.85 -6.90 7.17
CA LEU A 40 -8.17 -7.23 7.70
C LEU A 40 -8.37 -8.76 7.80
N HIS A 41 -7.95 -9.51 6.79
CA HIS A 41 -8.00 -10.96 6.78
C HIS A 41 -7.09 -11.62 7.85
N LYS A 42 -5.92 -11.03 8.14
CA LYS A 42 -5.06 -11.53 9.24
C LYS A 42 -5.69 -11.28 10.59
N VAL A 43 -6.26 -10.09 10.80
CA VAL A 43 -6.95 -9.72 12.03
C VAL A 43 -8.15 -10.65 12.28
N SER A 44 -8.96 -10.93 11.25
CA SER A 44 -10.10 -11.84 11.40
C SER A 44 -9.66 -13.26 11.78
N LYS A 45 -8.60 -13.79 11.14
CA LYS A 45 -8.02 -15.09 11.52
C LYS A 45 -7.52 -15.11 12.97
N GLN A 46 -6.89 -14.03 13.42
CA GLN A 46 -6.40 -13.93 14.79
C GLN A 46 -7.56 -13.85 15.79
N ALA A 47 -8.60 -13.08 15.49
CA ALA A 47 -9.80 -13.00 16.32
C ALA A 47 -10.49 -14.36 16.48
N ILE A 48 -10.61 -15.14 15.40
CA ILE A 48 -11.15 -16.51 15.45
C ILE A 48 -10.31 -17.41 16.36
N LYS A 49 -8.97 -17.33 16.28
CA LYS A 49 -8.08 -18.11 17.13
C LYS A 49 -8.24 -17.76 18.61
N ILE A 50 -8.30 -16.46 18.93
CA ILE A 50 -8.50 -15.98 20.30
C ILE A 50 -9.82 -16.51 20.86
N ASN A 51 -10.90 -16.41 20.08
CA ASN A 51 -12.22 -16.89 20.49
C ASN A 51 -12.23 -18.41 20.74
N LYS A 52 -11.59 -19.20 19.89
CA LYS A 52 -11.46 -20.65 20.07
C LYS A 52 -10.60 -21.07 21.28
N SER A 53 -9.69 -20.21 21.73
CA SER A 53 -8.82 -20.49 22.89
C SER A 53 -9.44 -20.07 24.23
N SER A 54 -10.55 -19.33 24.22
CA SER A 54 -11.29 -18.92 25.43
C SER A 54 -12.46 -19.84 25.78
N ASN A 55 -12.77 -20.82 24.93
CA ASN A 55 -13.69 -21.93 25.20
C ASN A 55 -12.91 -23.20 25.45
#